data_AF-H2XP82-F1
#
_entry.id   AF-H2XP82-F1
#
_cell.length_a   1.000
_cell.length_b   1.000
_cell.length_c   1.000
_cell.angle_alpha   90.00
_cell.angle_beta   90.00
_cell.angle_gamma   90.00
#
_symmetry.space_group_name_H-M   'P 1'
#
loop_
_entity.id
_entity.type
_entity.pdbx_description
1 polymer ?
#
loop_
_entity_poly.entity_id
_entity_poly.type
_entity_poly.pdbx_seq_one_letter_code
_entity_poly.pdbx_strand_id
1 'polypeptide(L)'
;MASIEEDEKFTQVIHYTTGKICKKIEKETEIIFSKESIAMIADLASRQSVLFAHDLELFAKHAKRKRITADDLFLLTRKTPSLCRHLAELKPDS
;
A
#
# COMPACT_ATOMS: atom_id res chain seq x y z
N MET A 1 10.78 -14.29 -18.04
CA MET A 1 11.81 -13.23 -18.07
C MET A 1 11.15 -11.85 -18.00
N ALA A 2 10.30 -11.45 -18.95
CA ALA A 2 9.63 -10.14 -18.91
C ALA A 2 8.82 -9.85 -17.62
N SER A 3 8.13 -10.85 -17.07
CA SER A 3 7.38 -10.70 -15.81
C SER A 3 8.27 -10.48 -14.58
N ILE A 4 9.47 -11.07 -14.56
CA ILE A 4 10.43 -10.92 -13.45
C ILE A 4 11.05 -9.52 -13.48
N GLU A 5 11.34 -9.01 -14.67
CA GLU A 5 11.93 -7.68 -14.88
C GLU A 5 10.94 -6.55 -14.53
N GLU A 6 9.65 -6.76 -14.77
CA GLU A 6 8.60 -5.86 -14.30
C GLU A 6 8.48 -5.85 -12.77
N ASP A 7 8.49 -7.03 -12.13
CA ASP A 7 8.45 -7.17 -10.67
C ASP A 7 9.64 -6.50 -9.98
N GLU A 8 10.84 -6.63 -10.56
CA GLU A 8 12.05 -5.96 -10.08
C GLU A 8 11.92 -4.44 -10.18
N LYS A 9 11.38 -3.92 -11.29
CA LYS A 9 11.16 -2.48 -11.47
C LYS A 9 10.17 -1.91 -10.45
N PHE A 10 9.05 -2.59 -10.20
CA PHE A 10 8.08 -2.15 -9.18
C PHE A 10 8.71 -2.15 -7.79
N THR A 11 9.49 -3.19 -7.47
CA THR A 11 10.20 -3.29 -6.20
C THR A 11 11.19 -2.14 -6.01
N GLN A 12 11.94 -1.76 -7.06
CA GLN A 12 12.85 -0.61 -7.02
C GLN A 12 12.13 0.72 -6.78
N VAL A 13 10.97 0.94 -7.42
CA VAL A 13 10.15 2.15 -7.23
C VAL A 13 9.60 2.23 -5.81
N ILE A 14 9.11 1.10 -5.27
CA ILE A 14 8.62 1.01 -3.88
C ILE A 14 9.78 1.26 -2.91
N HIS A 15 10.94 0.67 -3.14
CA HIS A 15 12.14 0.89 -2.31
C HIS A 15 12.57 2.35 -2.30
N TYR A 16 12.65 2.99 -3.46
CA TYR A 16 12.96 4.42 -3.56
C TYR A 16 11.96 5.27 -2.78
N THR A 17 10.66 5.03 -2.98
CA THR A 17 9.59 5.79 -2.31
C THR A 17 9.63 5.57 -0.79
N THR A 18 9.85 4.34 -0.35
CA THR A 18 10.02 3.99 1.07
C THR A 18 11.18 4.75 1.68
N GLY A 19 12.34 4.77 1.02
CA GLY A 19 13.50 5.55 1.49
C GLY A 19 13.21 7.05 1.59
N LYS A 20 12.39 7.61 0.69
CA LYS A 20 11.96 9.02 0.76
C LYS A 20 11.03 9.29 1.94
N ILE A 21 10.13 8.36 2.26
CA ILE A 21 9.26 8.43 3.44
C ILE A 21 10.08 8.32 4.72
N CYS A 22 10.99 7.34 4.82
CA CYS A 22 11.90 7.20 5.96
C CYS A 22 12.70 8.49 6.19
N LYS A 23 13.34 9.04 5.15
CA LYS A 23 14.07 10.32 5.24
C LYS A 23 13.23 11.51 5.66
N LYS A 24 11.92 11.49 5.41
CA LYS A 24 11.01 12.53 5.92
C LYS A 24 10.84 12.36 7.43
N ILE A 25 10.62 11.13 7.89
CA ILE A 25 10.48 10.80 9.33
C ILE A 25 11.78 11.09 10.09
N GLU A 26 12.96 10.80 9.52
CA GLU A 26 14.27 11.14 10.12
C GLU A 26 14.47 12.66 10.32
N LYS A 27 13.73 13.51 9.62
CA LYS A 27 13.78 14.97 9.82
C LYS A 27 12.78 15.45 10.88
N GLU A 28 11.71 14.70 11.07
CA GLU A 28 10.64 14.99 12.04
C GLU A 28 10.92 14.35 13.41
N THR A 29 11.88 13.42 13.46
CA THR A 29 12.26 12.64 14.64
C THR A 29 13.79 12.61 14.76
N GLU A 30 14.32 12.21 15.91
CA GLU A 30 15.77 12.02 16.10
C GLU A 30 16.23 10.58 15.79
N ILE A 31 15.46 9.85 14.97
CA ILE A 31 15.73 8.46 14.61
C ILE A 31 16.39 8.40 13.22
N ILE A 32 17.33 7.46 13.04
CA ILE A 32 17.96 7.16 11.76
C ILE A 32 17.60 5.72 11.37
N PHE A 33 17.14 5.50 10.13
CA PHE A 33 16.85 4.17 9.61
C PHE A 33 18.10 3.59 8.93
N SER A 34 18.40 2.32 9.21
CA SER A 34 19.45 1.61 8.46
C SER A 34 18.98 1.29 7.04
N LYS A 35 19.93 1.00 6.14
CA LYS A 35 19.62 0.59 4.76
C LYS A 35 18.82 -0.71 4.75
N GLU A 36 19.14 -1.63 5.65
CA GLU A 36 18.49 -2.93 5.82
C GLU A 36 17.05 -2.73 6.28
N SER A 37 16.80 -1.86 7.27
CA SER A 37 15.43 -1.55 7.71
C SER A 37 14.58 -0.96 6.58
N ILE A 38 15.13 -0.02 5.79
CA ILE A 38 14.43 0.55 4.62
C ILE A 38 14.10 -0.54 3.60
N ALA A 39 15.04 -1.43 3.31
CA ALA A 39 14.83 -2.55 2.39
C ALA A 39 13.73 -3.51 2.88
N MET A 40 13.73 -3.85 4.17
CA MET A 40 12.71 -4.71 4.78
C MET A 40 11.32 -4.06 4.76
N ILE A 41 11.21 -2.76 5.05
CA ILE A 41 9.94 -2.03 4.97
C ILE A 41 9.42 -2.01 3.52
N ALA A 42 10.32 -1.82 2.55
CA ALA A 42 9.95 -1.82 1.13
C ALA A 42 9.44 -3.20 0.66
N ASP A 43 10.11 -4.29 1.04
CA ASP A 43 9.65 -5.66 0.75
C ASP A 43 8.27 -5.92 1.39
N LEU A 44 8.09 -5.51 2.65
CA LEU A 44 6.80 -5.63 3.33
C LEU A 44 5.69 -4.86 2.60
N ALA A 45 5.94 -3.61 2.20
CA ALA A 45 4.97 -2.79 1.48
C ALA A 45 4.61 -3.38 0.10
N SER A 46 5.60 -3.94 -0.60
CA SER A 46 5.40 -4.62 -1.88
C SER A 46 4.48 -5.85 -1.72
N ARG A 47 4.79 -6.74 -0.78
CA ARG A 47 3.98 -7.94 -0.51
C ARG A 47 2.58 -7.60 -0.03
N GLN A 48 2.44 -6.59 0.82
CA GLN A 48 1.15 -6.15 1.31
C GLN A 48 0.25 -5.63 0.18
N SER A 49 0.83 -4.99 -0.83
CA SER A 49 0.10 -4.51 -2.01
C SER A 49 -0.52 -5.65 -2.81
N VAL A 50 0.18 -6.79 -2.94
CA VAL A 50 -0.35 -7.99 -3.59
C VAL A 50 -1.53 -8.57 -2.80
N LEU A 51 -1.41 -8.65 -1.47
CA LEU A 51 -2.51 -9.11 -0.60
C LEU A 51 -3.74 -8.21 -0.73
N PHE A 52 -3.54 -6.89 -0.71
CA PHE A 52 -4.63 -5.94 -0.92
C PHE A 52 -5.29 -6.08 -2.29
N ALA A 53 -4.51 -6.26 -3.36
CA ALA A 53 -5.07 -6.45 -4.70
C ALA A 53 -5.97 -7.69 -4.77
N HIS A 54 -5.55 -8.81 -4.18
CA HIS A 54 -6.33 -10.05 -4.15
C HIS A 54 -7.62 -9.89 -3.34
N ASP A 55 -7.55 -9.31 -2.14
CA ASP A 55 -8.73 -9.09 -1.30
C ASP A 55 -9.73 -8.15 -1.98
N LEU A 56 -9.26 -7.06 -2.59
CA LEU A 56 -10.11 -6.11 -3.31
C LEU A 56 -10.79 -6.77 -4.52
N GLU A 57 -10.08 -7.64 -5.24
CA GLU A 57 -10.67 -8.41 -6.34
C GLU A 57 -11.80 -9.32 -5.84
N LEU A 58 -11.58 -10.02 -4.72
CA LEU A 58 -12.59 -10.89 -4.10
C LEU A 58 -13.82 -10.10 -3.62
N PHE A 59 -13.63 -8.92 -3.01
CA PHE A 59 -14.74 -8.07 -2.56
C PHE A 59 -15.58 -7.57 -3.73
N ALA A 60 -14.94 -7.12 -4.81
CA ALA A 60 -15.66 -6.71 -6.02
C ALA A 60 -16.45 -7.88 -6.63
N LYS A 61 -15.84 -9.07 -6.74
CA LYS A 61 -16.49 -10.29 -7.23
C LYS A 61 -17.66 -10.72 -6.35
N HIS A 62 -17.54 -10.62 -5.03
CA HIS A 62 -18.62 -10.93 -4.09
C HIS A 62 -19.85 -10.04 -4.33
N ALA A 63 -19.64 -8.78 -4.66
CA ALA A 63 -20.69 -7.83 -5.04
C ALA A 63 -21.12 -7.94 -6.53
N LYS A 64 -20.70 -8.99 -7.26
CA LYS A 64 -20.94 -9.20 -8.70
C LYS A 64 -20.44 -8.07 -9.59
N ARG A 65 -19.44 -7.31 -9.15
CA ARG A 65 -18.80 -6.22 -9.89
C ARG A 65 -17.50 -6.70 -10.54
N LYS A 66 -17.11 -6.03 -11.63
CA LYS A 66 -15.78 -6.19 -12.28
C LYS A 66 -14.85 -4.99 -12.04
N ARG A 67 -15.32 -3.98 -11.31
CA ARG A 67 -14.60 -2.76 -10.98
C ARG A 67 -14.55 -2.61 -9.46
N ILE A 68 -13.33 -2.40 -8.94
CA ILE A 68 -13.08 -2.07 -7.53
C ILE A 68 -13.60 -0.64 -7.27
N THR A 69 -14.31 -0.46 -6.16
CA THR A 69 -14.88 0.83 -5.72
C THR A 69 -14.38 1.20 -4.32
N ALA A 70 -14.71 2.41 -3.85
CA ALA A 70 -14.37 2.86 -2.50
C ALA A 70 -14.92 1.92 -1.40
N ASP A 71 -16.10 1.31 -1.63
CA ASP A 71 -16.70 0.36 -0.69
C ASP A 71 -15.80 -0.86 -0.45
N ASP A 72 -15.06 -1.31 -1.46
CA ASP A 72 -14.11 -2.42 -1.32
C ASP A 72 -12.92 -2.02 -0.44
N LEU A 73 -12.47 -0.77 -0.53
CA LEU A 73 -11.41 -0.21 0.33
C LEU A 73 -11.88 -0.04 1.79
N PHE A 74 -13.13 0.37 1.99
CA PHE A 74 -13.73 0.42 3.32
C PHE A 74 -13.85 -0.99 3.93
N LEU A 75 -14.22 -1.99 3.11
CA LEU A 75 -14.27 -3.37 3.56
C LEU A 75 -12.89 -3.95 3.88
N LEU A 76 -11.86 -3.57 3.11
CA LEU A 76 -10.46 -3.92 3.34
C LEU A 76 -9.95 -3.36 4.68
N THR A 77 -10.33 -2.12 5.01
CA THR A 77 -9.87 -1.41 6.21
C THR A 77 -10.79 -1.56 7.42
N ARG A 78 -11.84 -2.39 7.34
CA ARG A 78 -12.88 -2.54 8.37
C ARG A 78 -12.38 -2.85 9.78
N LYS A 79 -11.20 -3.47 9.91
CA LYS A 79 -10.61 -3.84 11.21
C LYS A 79 -9.81 -2.70 11.84
N THR A 80 -9.58 -1.61 11.12
CA THR A 80 -8.80 -0.45 11.55
C THR A 80 -9.65 0.81 11.40
N PRO A 81 -10.51 1.15 12.38
CA PRO A 81 -11.49 2.23 12.25
C PRO A 81 -10.89 3.60 11.92
N SER A 82 -9.71 3.92 12.46
CA SER A 82 -8.99 5.15 12.16
C SER A 82 -8.59 5.26 10.68
N LEU A 83 -8.09 4.16 10.10
CA LEU A 83 -7.72 4.10 8.70
C LEU A 83 -8.96 4.17 7.80
N CYS A 84 -10.04 3.46 8.15
CA CYS A 84 -11.30 3.52 7.41
C CYS A 84 -11.87 4.95 7.37
N ARG A 85 -11.84 5.67 8.51
CA ARG A 85 -12.24 7.09 8.57
C ARG A 85 -11.37 7.98 7.68
N HIS A 86 -10.05 7.81 7.75
CA HIS A 86 -9.13 8.57 6.91
C HIS A 86 -9.39 8.38 5.42
N LEU A 87 -9.67 7.14 4.98
CA LEU A 87 -10.05 6.86 3.59
C LEU A 87 -11.38 7.49 3.20
N ALA A 88 -12.34 7.58 4.13
CA ALA A 88 -13.62 8.22 3.87
C ALA A 88 -13.46 9.73 3.65
N GLU A 89 -12.59 10.39 4.41
CA GLU A 89 -12.26 11.82 4.24
C GLU A 89 -11.51 12.12 2.94
N LEU A 90 -10.75 11.13 2.42
CA LEU A 90 -10.03 11.25 1.14
C LEU A 90 -10.95 11.16 -0.08
N LYS A 91 -12.18 10.65 0.06
CA LYS A 91 -13.11 10.55 -1.06
C LYS A 91 -13.54 11.98 -1.45
N PRO A 92 -13.14 12.50 -2.62
CA PRO A 92 -13.68 13.78 -3.07
C PRO A 92 -15.20 13.64 -3.22
N ASP A 93 -15.94 14.66 -2.76
CA ASP A 93 -17.39 14.74 -2.91
C ASP A 93 -17.75 14.42 -4.36
N SER A 94 -18.47 13.31 -4.53
CA SER A 94 -18.90 12.78 -5.83
C SER A 94 -20.17 13.49 -6.28
#